data_AF-A0A432GCY6-F1
#
_entry.id   AF-A0A432GCY6-F1
#
_cell.length_a   1.000
_cell.length_b   1.000
_cell.length_c   1.000
_cell.angle_alpha   90.00
_cell.angle_beta   90.00
_cell.angle_gamma   90.00
#
_symmetry.space_group_name_H-M   'P 1'
#
loop_
_entity.id
_entity.type
_entity.pdbx_description
1 polymer ?
#
loop_
_entity_poly.entity_id
_entity_poly.type
_entity_poly.pdbx_seq_one_letter_code
_entity_poly.pdbx_strand_id
1 'polypeptide(L)'
;GTTEGKRLCDSVEIRSETDKELCGRLTEIDRIRYAHPDRVPLEIHQATAKLGKHISRHIPLAEGRIEMLRYLQEQSLSIDYHRYGNLGEREF
;
A
#
# COMPACT_ATOMS: atom_id res chain seq x y z
N GLY A 1 8.67 7.95 -19.71
CA GLY A 1 7.87 8.72 -18.74
C GLY A 1 8.03 10.18 -19.05
N THR A 2 6.94 10.94 -19.08
CA THR A 2 6.95 12.41 -19.25
C THR A 2 7.77 13.07 -18.15
N THR A 3 8.40 14.20 -18.46
CA THR A 3 9.28 15.00 -17.58
C THR A 3 8.65 15.30 -16.20
N GLU A 4 7.33 15.43 -16.16
CA GLU A 4 6.54 15.67 -14.95
C GLU A 4 6.53 14.47 -13.98
N GLY A 5 6.44 13.23 -14.51
CA GLY A 5 6.39 12.03 -13.69
C GLY A 5 7.70 11.74 -12.96
N LYS A 6 8.85 12.16 -13.53
CA LYS A 6 10.14 12.08 -12.85
C LYS A 6 10.20 13.05 -11.68
N ARG A 7 9.77 14.31 -11.88
CA ARG A 7 9.75 15.34 -10.84
C ARG A 7 8.94 14.95 -9.60
N LEU A 8 7.81 14.26 -9.79
CA LEU A 8 6.99 13.79 -8.67
C LEU A 8 7.71 12.71 -7.81
N CYS A 9 8.65 11.98 -8.41
CA CYS A 9 9.39 10.91 -7.76
C CYS A 9 10.79 11.33 -7.30
N ASP A 10 11.16 12.62 -7.36
CA ASP A 10 12.52 13.08 -7.05
C ASP A 10 12.98 12.74 -5.62
N SER A 11 12.04 12.59 -4.67
CA SER A 11 12.31 12.18 -3.29
C SER A 11 12.21 10.67 -3.05
N VAL A 12 11.92 9.87 -4.08
CA VAL A 12 11.68 8.43 -3.98
C VAL A 12 12.87 7.68 -4.58
N GLU A 13 13.40 6.71 -3.83
CA GLU A 13 14.40 5.79 -4.35
C GLU A 13 13.77 4.90 -5.43
N ILE A 14 14.17 5.08 -6.68
CA ILE A 14 13.78 4.20 -7.79
C ILE A 14 14.86 3.12 -7.93
N ARG A 15 14.47 1.87 -7.73
CA ARG A 15 15.34 0.71 -7.88
C ARG A 15 14.91 -0.14 -9.08
N SER A 16 15.90 -0.58 -9.87
CA SER A 16 15.69 -1.54 -10.95
C SER A 16 16.13 -2.91 -10.47
N GLU A 17 15.25 -3.90 -10.61
CA GLU A 17 15.46 -5.25 -10.09
C GLU A 17 14.87 -6.27 -11.06
N THR A 18 15.43 -7.47 -11.03
CA THR A 18 14.80 -8.67 -11.58
C THR A 18 13.70 -9.18 -10.64
N ASP A 19 12.77 -9.95 -11.18
CA ASP A 19 11.71 -10.57 -10.40
C ASP A 19 12.26 -11.50 -9.30
N LYS A 20 13.39 -12.16 -9.54
CA LYS A 20 14.09 -12.99 -8.55
C LYS A 20 14.66 -12.17 -7.39
N GLU A 21 15.26 -11.01 -7.68
CA GLU A 21 15.77 -10.10 -6.64
C GLU A 21 14.61 -9.53 -5.81
N LEU A 22 13.53 -9.13 -6.47
CA LEU A 22 12.31 -8.68 -5.79
C LEU A 22 11.73 -9.78 -4.89
N CYS A 23 11.66 -11.03 -5.36
CA CYS A 23 11.24 -12.18 -4.55
C CYS A 23 12.02 -12.29 -3.22
N GLY A 24 13.34 -12.06 -3.27
CA GLY A 24 14.21 -12.11 -2.08
C GLY A 24 13.94 -11.00 -1.07
N ARG A 25 13.42 -9.85 -1.53
CA ARG A 25 13.15 -8.67 -0.69
C ARG A 25 11.72 -8.59 -0.17
N LEU A 26 10.83 -9.50 -0.56
CA LEU A 26 9.40 -9.42 -0.19
C LEU A 26 9.16 -9.39 1.33
N THR A 27 10.09 -9.87 2.15
CA THR A 27 10.02 -9.79 3.62
C THR A 27 10.20 -8.37 4.16
N GLU A 28 10.90 -7.52 3.42
CA GLU A 28 11.18 -6.11 3.76
C GLU A 28 10.10 -5.16 3.26
N ILE A 29 9.15 -5.66 2.46
CA ILE A 29 8.14 -4.85 1.76
C ILE A 29 6.78 -5.09 2.40
N ASP A 30 6.14 -4.03 2.88
CA ASP A 30 4.80 -4.13 3.48
C ASP A 30 3.71 -4.38 2.45
N ARG A 31 3.72 -3.63 1.35
CA ARG A 31 2.68 -3.67 0.30
C ARG A 31 3.30 -3.71 -1.08
N ILE A 32 2.68 -4.50 -1.97
CA ILE A 32 3.14 -4.68 -3.34
C ILE A 32 2.01 -4.25 -4.27
N ARG A 33 2.34 -3.39 -5.23
CA ARG A 33 1.39 -2.92 -6.24
C ARG A 33 1.96 -3.04 -7.65
N TYR A 34 1.18 -3.67 -8.53
CA TYR A 34 1.42 -3.68 -9.98
C TYR A 34 0.31 -2.89 -10.68
N ALA A 35 0.68 -2.15 -11.72
CA ALA A 35 -0.26 -1.32 -12.49
C ALA A 35 -1.19 -2.14 -13.41
N HIS A 36 -1.02 -3.45 -13.49
CA HIS A 36 -1.87 -4.33 -14.31
C HIS A 36 -1.78 -5.77 -13.79
N PRO A 37 -2.86 -6.57 -13.82
CA PRO A 37 -2.81 -7.97 -13.41
C PRO A 37 -1.80 -8.79 -14.22
N ASP A 38 -1.77 -8.61 -15.54
CA ASP A 38 -0.89 -9.37 -16.46
C ASP A 38 0.60 -9.04 -16.32
N ARG A 39 0.97 -8.03 -15.51
CA ARG A 39 2.36 -7.68 -15.25
C ARG A 39 2.94 -8.43 -14.05
N VAL A 40 2.13 -9.22 -13.33
CA VAL A 40 2.59 -9.95 -12.15
C VAL A 40 3.14 -11.31 -12.59
N PRO A 41 4.45 -11.56 -12.46
CA PRO A 41 5.04 -12.86 -12.77
C PRO A 41 4.53 -13.96 -11.84
N LEU A 42 4.50 -15.21 -12.34
CA LEU A 42 4.09 -16.37 -11.55
C LEU A 42 4.96 -16.56 -10.29
N GLU A 43 6.26 -16.30 -10.39
CA GLU A 43 7.17 -16.44 -9.24
C GLU A 43 6.86 -15.44 -8.12
N ILE A 44 6.46 -14.21 -8.46
CA ILE A 44 6.02 -13.21 -7.49
C ILE A 44 4.71 -13.65 -6.83
N HIS A 45 3.77 -14.23 -7.60
CA HIS A 45 2.56 -14.83 -7.02
C HIS A 45 2.89 -15.92 -6.00
N GLN A 46 3.79 -16.84 -6.35
CA GLN A 46 4.17 -17.94 -5.46
C GLN A 46 4.90 -17.44 -4.22
N ALA A 47 5.81 -16.49 -4.38
CA ALA A 47 6.60 -15.95 -3.27
C ALA A 47 5.74 -15.13 -2.29
N THR A 48 4.85 -14.28 -2.78
CA THR A 48 3.91 -13.51 -1.93
C THR A 48 2.89 -14.40 -1.23
N ALA A 49 2.39 -15.45 -1.89
CA ALA A 49 1.48 -16.41 -1.29
C ALA A 49 2.11 -17.14 -0.09
N LYS A 50 3.40 -17.52 -0.19
CA LYS A 50 4.15 -18.12 0.93
C LYS A 50 4.26 -17.19 2.14
N LEU A 51 4.25 -15.88 1.91
CA LEU A 51 4.33 -14.85 2.96
C LEU A 51 2.95 -14.36 3.43
N GLY A 52 1.85 -14.86 2.85
CA GLY A 52 0.50 -14.36 3.14
C GLY A 52 0.27 -12.91 2.71
N LYS A 53 1.08 -12.37 1.79
CA LYS A 53 0.99 -10.98 1.34
C LYS A 53 0.06 -10.83 0.15
N HIS A 54 -0.75 -9.78 0.15
CA HIS A 54 -1.63 -9.43 -0.97
C HIS A 54 -0.90 -8.59 -2.03
N ILE A 55 -1.11 -8.92 -3.31
CA ILE A 55 -0.64 -8.11 -4.45
C ILE A 55 -1.81 -7.26 -4.98
N SER A 56 -1.74 -5.96 -4.77
CA SER A 56 -2.69 -5.00 -5.36
C SER A 56 -2.36 -4.83 -6.84
N ARG A 57 -3.17 -5.39 -7.74
CA ARG A 57 -2.85 -5.43 -9.18
C ARG A 57 -3.90 -4.84 -10.11
N HIS A 58 -4.90 -4.15 -9.56
CA HIS A 58 -5.92 -3.47 -10.37
C HIS A 58 -5.31 -2.32 -11.16
N ILE A 59 -5.77 -2.16 -12.41
CA ILE A 59 -5.43 -1.06 -13.30
C ILE A 59 -5.67 0.28 -12.56
N PRO A 60 -4.70 1.21 -12.57
CA PRO A 60 -4.86 2.53 -11.97
C PRO A 60 -6.10 3.25 -12.50
N LEU A 61 -6.90 3.81 -11.61
CA LEU A 61 -8.10 4.56 -11.97
C LEU A 61 -7.81 6.06 -12.00
N ALA A 62 -8.46 6.78 -12.91
CA ALA A 62 -8.44 8.24 -12.92
C ALA A 62 -9.25 8.85 -11.76
N GLU A 63 -10.26 8.13 -11.24
CA GLU A 63 -10.98 8.51 -10.03
C GLU A 63 -10.08 8.31 -8.80
N GLY A 64 -9.42 9.41 -8.42
CA GLY A 64 -8.45 9.43 -7.33
C GLY A 64 -9.02 8.97 -5.99
N ARG A 65 -10.30 9.23 -5.68
CA ARG A 65 -10.86 8.80 -4.38
C ARG A 65 -10.88 7.28 -4.23
N ILE A 66 -11.08 6.55 -5.33
CA ILE A 66 -11.04 5.08 -5.31
C ILE A 66 -9.60 4.59 -5.39
N GLU A 67 -8.77 5.22 -6.24
CA GLU A 67 -7.37 4.81 -6.41
C GLU A 67 -6.55 5.02 -5.12
N MET A 68 -6.77 6.11 -4.38
CA MET A 68 -6.05 6.43 -3.14
C MET A 68 -6.28 5.41 -2.02
N LEU A 69 -7.47 4.78 -1.95
CA LEU A 69 -7.73 3.71 -0.99
C LEU A 69 -6.77 2.52 -1.16
N ARG A 70 -6.22 2.32 -2.37
CA ARG A 70 -5.23 1.26 -2.66
C ARG A 70 -3.83 1.56 -2.10
N TYR A 71 -3.59 2.77 -1.57
CA TYR A 71 -2.30 3.21 -1.01
C TYR A 71 -2.36 3.56 0.48
N LEU A 72 -3.54 3.53 1.10
CA LEU A 72 -3.73 3.80 2.52
C LEU A 72 -3.82 2.50 3.33
N GLN A 73 -3.36 2.54 4.58
CA GLN A 73 -3.61 1.51 5.57
C GLN A 73 -4.65 2.07 6.55
N GLU A 74 -5.81 1.43 6.60
CA GLU A 74 -6.87 1.87 7.52
C GLU A 74 -6.44 1.62 8.97
N GLN A 75 -6.77 2.56 9.83
CA GLN A 75 -6.47 2.50 11.26
C GLN A 75 -7.71 2.97 12.04
N SER A 76 -8.05 2.23 13.09
CA SER A 76 -9.09 2.61 14.05
C SER A 76 -8.45 2.89 15.40
N LEU A 77 -8.87 3.99 16.04
CA LEU A 77 -8.43 4.38 17.37
C LEU A 77 -9.68 4.45 18.26
N SER A 78 -9.75 3.57 19.25
CA SER A 78 -10.78 3.62 20.28
C SER A 78 -10.21 4.30 21.51
N ILE A 79 -10.87 5.37 21.96
CA ILE A 79 -10.43 6.16 23.11
C ILE A 79 -11.60 6.26 24.06
N ASP A 80 -11.40 5.79 25.29
CA ASP A 80 -12.38 5.95 26.36
C ASP A 80 -12.27 7.37 26.91
N TYR A 81 -13.31 8.17 26.65
CA TYR A 81 -13.35 9.56 27.10
C TYR A 81 -13.94 9.72 28.51
N HIS A 82 -14.53 8.66 29.07
CA HIS A 82 -15.14 8.73 30.38
C HIS A 82 -14.13 8.44 31.49
N ARG A 83 -14.27 9.13 32.62
CA ARG A 83 -13.69 8.69 33.89
C ARG A 83 -14.81 8.21 34.79
N TYR A 84 -14.89 6.89 35.01
CA TYR A 84 -15.99 6.25 35.76
C TYR A 84 -17.39 6.60 35.23
N GLY A 85 -17.56 6.64 33.90
CA GLY A 85 -18.84 7.00 33.27
C GLY A 85 -19.13 8.48 33.15
N ASN A 86 -18.34 9.38 33.75
CA ASN A 86 -18.46 10.82 33.57
C ASN A 86 -17.65 11.27 32.32
N LEU A 87 -18.33 11.85 31.34
CA LEU A 87 -17.71 12.39 30.10
C LEU A 87 -17.25 13.86 30.24
N GLY A 88 -17.47 14.49 31.39
CA GLY A 88 -17.07 15.85 31.69
C GLY A 88 -17.80 16.87 30.81
N GLU A 89 -17.07 17.86 30.29
CA GLU A 89 -17.61 18.91 29.40
C GLU A 89 -18.18 18.38 28.07
N ARG A 90 -17.99 17.10 27.75
CA ARG A 90 -18.50 16.48 26.51
C ARG A 90 -19.95 16.00 26.61
N GLU A 91 -20.58 16.10 27.78
CA GLU A 91 -22.02 15.76 27.92
C GLU A 91 -22.97 16.85 27.38
N PHE A 92 -22.46 18.06 27.09
CA PHE A 92 -23.26 19.23 26.69
C PHE A 92 -22.89 19.75 25.30
#